data_AF-A0A5R8WMP4-F1
#
_entry.id   AF-A0A5R8WMP4-F1
#
_cell.length_a   1.000
_cell.length_b   1.000
_cell.length_c   1.000
_cell.angle_alpha   90.00
_cell.angle_beta   90.00
_cell.angle_gamma   90.00
#
_symmetry.space_group_name_H-M   'P 1'
#
loop_
_entity.id
_entity.type
_entity.pdbx_description
1 polymer ?
#
loop_
_entity_poly.entity_id
_entity_poly.type
_entity_poly.pdbx_seq_one_letter_code
_entity_poly.pdbx_strand_id
1 'polypeptide(L)'
;METVIYGYIAEPYYGNRNPEEMRRLNRQCQRFNARVLKSLPVYDEWPPLYRGFFHVFGGFDMPGGYGDYKGRVIPFGGRYKSIEADFLHWLPKFEALLRRLLWEKVRLHVVTEYTFPLTLEWTVPLDEYSTMLEARPLAPPTRWDFSGSLDFFYDAYQNAHRQPFGPRPVMPPPATESGK
;
A
#
# COMPACT_ATOMS: atom_id res chain seq x y z
N MET A 1 17.16 -15.60 13.29
CA MET A 1 16.62 -14.38 12.66
C MET A 1 15.16 -14.57 12.31
N GLU A 2 14.35 -14.28 13.31
CA GLU A 2 12.97 -13.88 13.20
C GLU A 2 12.89 -12.39 12.87
N THR A 3 11.98 -12.06 11.96
CA THR A 3 11.53 -10.69 11.74
C THR A 3 10.02 -10.64 11.83
N VAL A 4 9.51 -9.67 12.58
CA VAL A 4 8.07 -9.37 12.68
C VAL A 4 7.78 -8.13 11.86
N ILE A 5 6.85 -8.25 10.90
CA ILE A 5 6.30 -7.12 10.15
C ILE A 5 4.87 -6.92 10.63
N TYR A 6 4.50 -5.69 11.01
CA TYR A 6 3.13 -5.35 11.39
C TYR A 6 2.81 -3.89 11.08
N GLY A 7 1.53 -3.53 11.02
CA GLY A 7 1.14 -2.18 10.68
C GLY A 7 -0.34 -2.00 10.44
N TYR A 8 -0.70 -0.91 9.79
CA TYR A 8 -2.07 -0.64 9.37
C TYR A 8 -2.16 0.14 8.06
N ILE A 9 -3.27 -0.06 7.35
CA ILE A 9 -3.74 0.75 6.23
C ILE A 9 -4.99 1.50 6.71
N ALA A 10 -4.97 2.84 6.66
CA ALA A 10 -6.13 3.68 6.96
C ALA A 10 -6.90 3.97 5.66
N GLU A 11 -8.18 3.60 5.61
CA GLU A 11 -9.09 3.93 4.51
C GLU A 11 -9.45 5.43 4.51
N PRO A 12 -9.70 6.06 3.34
CA PRO A 12 -10.07 7.47 3.26
C PRO A 12 -11.39 7.81 3.99
N TYR A 13 -11.50 9.06 4.42
CA TYR A 13 -12.68 9.61 5.09
C TYR A 13 -13.43 10.64 4.23
N TYR A 14 -14.71 10.36 3.95
CA TYR A 14 -15.59 11.16 3.08
C TYR A 14 -16.48 12.17 3.86
N GLY A 15 -16.03 12.65 5.02
CA GLY A 15 -16.85 13.35 6.03
C GLY A 15 -17.49 14.68 5.65
N ASN A 16 -17.02 15.36 4.60
CA ASN A 16 -17.56 16.66 4.16
C ASN A 16 -18.83 16.54 3.29
N ARG A 17 -19.40 15.33 3.19
CA ARG A 17 -20.62 15.03 2.43
C ARG A 17 -21.83 14.95 3.37
N ASN A 18 -23.05 14.91 2.81
CA ASN A 18 -24.22 14.61 3.63
C ASN A 18 -24.12 13.17 4.22
N PRO A 19 -24.78 12.86 5.35
CA PRO A 19 -24.58 11.59 6.04
C PRO A 19 -24.91 10.34 5.21
N GLU A 20 -25.86 10.41 4.29
CA GLU A 20 -26.23 9.28 3.43
C GLU A 20 -25.19 9.02 2.34
N GLU A 21 -24.73 10.08 1.67
CA GLU A 21 -23.65 10.00 0.69
C GLU A 21 -22.34 9.54 1.35
N MET A 22 -21.99 10.07 2.52
CA MET A 22 -20.83 9.64 3.31
C MET A 22 -20.89 8.13 3.60
N ARG A 23 -22.02 7.64 4.14
CA ARG A 23 -22.22 6.20 4.39
C ARG A 23 -22.13 5.38 3.11
N ARG A 24 -22.68 5.86 1.99
CA ARG A 24 -22.61 5.18 0.69
C ARG A 24 -21.18 5.07 0.16
N LEU A 25 -20.41 6.16 0.18
CA LEU A 25 -19.03 6.21 -0.30
C LEU A 25 -18.11 5.36 0.58
N ASN A 26 -18.24 5.48 1.91
CA ASN A 26 -17.54 4.61 2.85
C ASN A 26 -17.86 3.13 2.57
N ARG A 27 -19.13 2.71 2.44
CA ARG A 27 -19.50 1.31 2.08
C ARG A 27 -18.89 0.87 0.74
N GLN A 28 -18.78 1.76 -0.24
CA GLN A 28 -18.15 1.45 -1.53
C GLN A 28 -16.65 1.23 -1.38
N CYS A 29 -15.95 2.11 -0.66
CA CYS A 29 -14.53 1.99 -0.33
C CYS A 29 -14.23 0.66 0.40
N GLN A 30 -14.99 0.38 1.47
CA GLN A 30 -14.84 -0.83 2.28
C GLN A 30 -15.00 -2.12 1.44
N ARG A 31 -15.99 -2.15 0.54
CA ARG A 31 -16.25 -3.27 -0.38
C ARG A 31 -15.18 -3.40 -1.46
N PHE A 32 -14.63 -2.28 -1.94
CA PHE A 32 -13.54 -2.26 -2.91
C PHE A 32 -12.28 -2.87 -2.31
N ASN A 33 -11.83 -2.35 -1.16
CA ASN A 33 -10.66 -2.87 -0.44
C ASN A 33 -10.82 -4.34 -0.04
N ALA A 34 -11.99 -4.73 0.49
CA ALA A 34 -12.26 -6.12 0.82
C ALA A 34 -12.20 -7.05 -0.40
N ARG A 35 -12.57 -6.57 -1.61
CA ARG A 35 -12.43 -7.33 -2.87
C ARG A 35 -10.97 -7.49 -3.30
N VAL A 36 -10.12 -6.49 -3.04
CA VAL A 36 -8.69 -6.46 -3.39
C VAL A 36 -7.81 -7.23 -2.40
N LEU A 37 -8.25 -7.37 -1.14
CA LEU A 37 -7.66 -8.27 -0.14
C LEU A 37 -8.20 -9.71 -0.28
N LYS A 38 -9.45 -9.89 -0.72
CA LYS A 38 -9.81 -11.05 -1.58
C LYS A 38 -9.04 -10.92 -2.91
N SER A 39 -8.99 -11.92 -3.78
CA SER A 39 -8.05 -11.97 -4.93
C SER A 39 -6.55 -12.06 -4.59
N LEU A 40 -6.05 -11.54 -3.45
CA LEU A 40 -4.73 -11.97 -2.92
C LEU A 40 -4.72 -13.50 -2.73
N PRO A 41 -3.59 -14.17 -3.00
CA PRO A 41 -3.52 -15.62 -2.91
C PRO A 41 -3.61 -16.09 -1.45
N VAL A 42 -3.89 -17.38 -1.27
CA VAL A 42 -3.90 -18.03 0.06
C VAL A 42 -2.47 -18.31 0.52
N TYR A 43 -1.60 -18.69 -0.43
CA TYR A 43 -0.16 -18.88 -0.27
C TYR A 43 0.54 -18.12 -1.40
N ASP A 44 1.61 -17.40 -1.10
CA ASP A 44 2.41 -16.63 -2.06
C ASP A 44 3.84 -17.16 -2.10
N GLU A 45 4.56 -16.91 -3.19
CA GLU A 45 5.98 -17.23 -3.32
C GLU A 45 6.84 -16.34 -2.42
N TRP A 46 8.05 -16.80 -2.07
CA TRP A 46 8.95 -16.03 -1.22
C TRP A 46 9.44 -14.74 -1.91
N PRO A 47 9.53 -13.60 -1.20
CA PRO A 47 9.00 -13.35 0.14
C PRO A 47 7.47 -13.14 0.11
N PRO A 48 6.67 -13.78 0.99
CA PRO A 48 5.24 -13.95 0.74
C PRO A 48 4.38 -12.77 1.24
N LEU A 49 3.42 -12.39 0.41
CA LEU A 49 2.34 -11.45 0.71
C LEU A 49 0.98 -12.06 0.34
N TYR A 50 0.31 -12.66 1.33
CA TYR A 50 -0.90 -13.46 1.16
C TYR A 50 -2.07 -12.88 1.96
N ARG A 51 -3.30 -13.30 1.63
CA ARG A 51 -4.53 -12.74 2.23
C ARG A 51 -4.57 -12.78 3.76
N GLY A 52 -4.07 -13.86 4.36
CA GLY A 52 -4.07 -14.07 5.81
C GLY A 52 -3.23 -13.07 6.60
N PHE A 53 -2.39 -12.27 5.92
CA PHE A 53 -1.61 -11.19 6.52
C PHE A 53 -2.46 -9.97 6.91
N PHE A 54 -3.68 -9.84 6.38
CA PHE A 54 -4.54 -8.66 6.54
C PHE A 54 -5.84 -8.99 7.28
N HIS A 55 -6.18 -8.19 8.29
CA HIS A 55 -7.42 -8.33 9.06
C HIS A 55 -8.39 -7.20 8.71
N VAL A 56 -9.50 -7.55 8.05
CA VAL A 56 -10.57 -6.61 7.71
C VAL A 56 -11.58 -6.56 8.85
N PHE A 57 -11.33 -5.68 9.84
CA PHE A 57 -12.28 -5.41 10.91
C PHE A 57 -13.32 -4.37 10.48
N GLY A 58 -14.53 -4.49 11.04
CA GLY A 58 -15.56 -3.46 10.98
C GLY A 58 -16.26 -3.27 9.63
N GLY A 59 -17.46 -2.70 9.75
CA GLY A 59 -18.35 -2.28 8.67
C GLY A 59 -19.49 -1.47 9.29
N PHE A 60 -20.39 -0.96 8.46
CA PHE A 60 -21.53 -0.14 8.89
C PHE A 60 -22.55 -0.84 9.80
N ASP A 61 -22.40 -2.14 9.98
CA ASP A 61 -23.26 -2.97 10.81
C ASP A 61 -22.72 -3.11 12.25
N MET A 62 -21.67 -2.33 12.60
CA MET A 62 -21.20 -2.14 13.98
C MET A 62 -22.30 -1.49 14.84
N PRO A 63 -22.73 -2.12 15.96
CA PRO A 63 -23.73 -1.54 16.85
C PRO A 63 -23.35 -0.14 17.34
N GLY A 64 -24.32 0.78 17.36
CA GLY A 64 -24.14 2.14 17.87
C GLY A 64 -23.48 3.16 16.92
N GLY A 65 -23.16 2.80 15.68
CA GLY A 65 -22.68 3.76 14.67
C GLY A 65 -21.25 4.28 14.91
N TYR A 66 -20.51 3.71 15.86
CA TYR A 66 -19.12 4.09 16.17
C TYR A 66 -18.14 3.90 15.00
N GLY A 67 -18.54 3.16 13.95
CA GLY A 67 -17.80 3.02 12.70
C GLY A 67 -18.01 4.16 11.67
N ASP A 68 -18.90 5.13 11.92
CA ASP A 68 -19.23 6.20 10.97
C ASP A 68 -18.27 7.41 11.06
N TYR A 69 -17.47 7.55 12.12
CA TYR A 69 -16.67 8.76 12.40
C TYR A 69 -15.44 8.95 11.50
N LYS A 70 -14.84 7.86 10.99
CA LYS A 70 -13.68 7.87 10.07
C LYS A 70 -13.70 6.65 9.14
N GLY A 71 -12.84 6.66 8.12
CA GLY A 71 -12.51 5.44 7.37
C GLY A 71 -11.96 4.35 8.28
N ARG A 72 -12.08 3.07 7.88
CA ARG A 72 -11.62 1.97 8.74
C ARG A 72 -10.10 1.89 8.77
N VAL A 73 -9.60 1.23 9.81
CA VAL A 73 -8.21 0.77 9.89
C VAL A 73 -8.17 -0.72 9.56
N ILE A 74 -7.35 -1.09 8.58
CA ILE A 74 -7.06 -2.48 8.21
C ILE A 74 -5.68 -2.82 8.79
N PRO A 75 -5.59 -3.39 10.00
CA PRO A 75 -4.33 -3.88 10.53
C PRO A 75 -3.82 -5.09 9.74
N PHE A 76 -2.51 -5.20 9.67
CA PHE A 76 -1.82 -6.32 9.05
C PHE A 76 -0.61 -6.72 9.89
N GLY A 77 -0.17 -7.97 9.72
CA GLY A 77 1.08 -8.40 10.29
C GLY A 77 1.33 -9.90 10.20
N GLY A 78 2.58 -10.27 10.46
CA GLY A 78 3.06 -11.64 10.39
C GLY A 78 4.51 -11.75 10.83
N ARG A 79 4.89 -12.99 11.14
CA ARG A 79 6.23 -13.38 11.57
C ARG A 79 6.90 -14.14 10.44
N TYR A 80 8.13 -13.76 10.14
CA TYR A 80 8.94 -14.32 9.07
C TYR A 80 10.25 -14.85 9.64
N LYS A 81 10.80 -15.87 8.99
CA LYS A 81 12.13 -16.39 9.24
C LYS A 81 13.06 -15.90 8.12
N SER A 82 14.09 -15.14 8.46
CA SER A 82 15.14 -14.72 7.52
C SER A 82 14.69 -13.83 6.34
N ILE A 83 13.67 -12.97 6.50
CA ILE A 83 13.21 -12.06 5.44
C ILE A 83 14.09 -10.80 5.28
N GLU A 84 15.05 -10.56 6.17
CA GLU A 84 15.84 -9.32 6.20
C GLU A 84 16.60 -9.10 4.88
N ALA A 85 17.12 -10.18 4.27
CA ALA A 85 17.80 -10.14 2.98
C ALA A 85 16.84 -9.89 1.79
N ASP A 86 15.59 -10.32 1.91
CA ASP A 86 14.56 -10.22 0.87
C ASP A 86 13.56 -9.08 1.11
N PHE A 87 13.77 -8.26 2.14
CA PHE A 87 12.83 -7.17 2.46
C PHE A 87 12.71 -6.17 1.30
N LEU A 88 13.78 -5.93 0.56
CA LEU A 88 13.78 -5.10 -0.66
C LEU A 88 13.02 -5.74 -1.84
N HIS A 89 12.78 -7.06 -1.83
CA HIS A 89 11.90 -7.76 -2.77
C HIS A 89 10.44 -7.80 -2.28
N TRP A 90 10.24 -7.84 -0.95
CA TRP A 90 8.92 -7.80 -0.32
C TRP A 90 8.27 -6.42 -0.42
N LEU A 91 9.04 -5.34 -0.26
CA LEU A 91 8.54 -3.96 -0.29
C LEU A 91 7.84 -3.60 -1.62
N PRO A 92 8.38 -3.92 -2.82
CA PRO A 92 7.67 -3.78 -4.09
C PRO A 92 6.34 -4.56 -4.16
N LYS A 93 6.27 -5.79 -3.62
CA LYS A 93 5.01 -6.56 -3.56
C LYS A 93 3.96 -5.82 -2.71
N PHE A 94 4.39 -5.26 -1.57
CA PHE A 94 3.53 -4.47 -0.70
C PHE A 94 3.04 -3.19 -1.38
N GLU A 95 3.92 -2.41 -2.01
CA GLU A 95 3.52 -1.23 -2.77
C GLU A 95 2.66 -1.54 -4.01
N ALA A 96 2.83 -2.70 -4.64
CA ALA A 96 1.96 -3.16 -5.72
C ALA A 96 0.53 -3.48 -5.22
N LEU A 97 0.38 -3.88 -3.95
CA LEU A 97 -0.92 -3.95 -3.29
C LEU A 97 -1.47 -2.56 -2.95
N LEU A 98 -0.64 -1.62 -2.46
CA LEU A 98 -1.09 -0.25 -2.15
C LEU A 98 -1.66 0.47 -3.38
N ARG A 99 -1.06 0.29 -4.57
CA ARG A 99 -1.58 0.79 -5.86
C ARG A 99 -2.98 0.27 -6.23
N ARG A 100 -3.48 -0.76 -5.54
CA ARG A 100 -4.78 -1.41 -5.78
C ARG A 100 -5.80 -1.10 -4.68
N LEU A 101 -5.44 -0.39 -3.62
CA LEU A 101 -6.30 -0.11 -2.46
C LEU A 101 -6.67 1.38 -2.37
N LEU A 102 -7.80 1.68 -1.75
CA LEU A 102 -8.20 3.02 -1.33
C LEU A 102 -7.69 3.26 0.09
N TRP A 103 -6.75 4.19 0.27
CA TRP A 103 -6.13 4.50 1.56
C TRP A 103 -5.67 5.97 1.62
N GLU A 104 -5.60 6.53 2.83
CA GLU A 104 -5.04 7.87 3.10
C GLU A 104 -3.64 7.81 3.71
N LYS A 105 -3.40 6.79 4.55
CA LYS A 105 -2.12 6.57 5.23
C LYS A 105 -1.86 5.08 5.43
N VAL A 106 -0.60 4.68 5.33
CA VAL A 106 -0.09 3.37 5.74
C VAL A 106 1.05 3.57 6.71
N ARG A 107 1.09 2.79 7.78
CA ARG A 107 2.25 2.68 8.67
C ARG A 107 2.65 1.21 8.78
N LEU A 108 3.93 0.94 8.63
CA LEU A 108 4.52 -0.38 8.72
C LEU A 108 5.71 -0.35 9.69
N HIS A 109 5.82 -1.36 10.52
CA HIS A 109 6.91 -1.60 11.43
C HIS A 109 7.61 -2.91 11.06
N VAL A 110 8.95 -2.90 11.02
CA VAL A 110 9.80 -4.09 10.88
C VAL A 110 10.66 -4.20 12.12
N VAL A 111 10.54 -5.32 12.83
CA VAL A 111 11.33 -5.63 14.03
C VAL A 111 12.16 -6.87 13.71
N THR A 112 13.48 -6.74 13.73
CA THR A 112 14.41 -7.87 13.62
C THR A 112 14.92 -8.27 15.01
N GLU A 113 15.52 -9.45 15.17
CA GLU A 113 16.15 -9.89 16.43
C GLU A 113 17.19 -8.93 17.01
N TYR A 114 17.80 -8.04 16.20
CA TYR A 114 19.00 -7.28 16.58
C TYR A 114 18.89 -5.76 16.38
N THR A 115 17.75 -5.24 15.93
CA THR A 115 17.57 -3.81 15.63
C THR A 115 16.36 -3.22 16.35
N PHE A 116 16.40 -1.90 16.59
CA PHE A 116 15.20 -1.15 16.91
C PHE A 116 14.14 -1.30 15.80
N PRO A 117 12.84 -1.13 16.13
CA PRO A 117 11.77 -1.16 15.13
C PRO A 117 11.96 -0.11 14.04
N LEU A 118 12.24 -0.55 12.82
CA LEU A 118 12.14 0.29 11.63
C LEU A 118 10.68 0.68 11.44
N THR A 119 10.40 1.98 11.34
CA THR A 119 9.06 2.47 10.97
C THR A 119 9.10 3.10 9.58
N LEU A 120 8.21 2.65 8.71
CA LEU A 120 7.94 3.19 7.38
C LEU A 120 6.52 3.76 7.32
N GLU A 121 6.35 4.89 6.66
CA GLU A 121 5.06 5.52 6.42
C GLU A 121 4.86 5.86 4.95
N TRP A 122 3.65 5.61 4.44
CA TRP A 122 3.16 6.14 3.18
C TRP A 122 1.99 7.06 3.50
N THR A 123 1.94 8.26 2.92
CA THR A 123 0.84 9.22 3.11
C THR A 123 0.41 9.78 1.77
N VAL A 124 -0.89 9.88 1.51
CA VAL A 124 -1.41 10.50 0.29
C VAL A 124 -1.39 12.04 0.44
N PRO A 125 -0.71 12.78 -0.46
CA PRO A 125 -0.71 14.24 -0.49
C PRO A 125 -2.12 14.83 -0.56
N LEU A 126 -2.34 16.01 -0.01
CA LEU A 126 -3.67 16.61 0.13
C LEU A 126 -4.40 16.82 -1.22
N ASP A 127 -3.67 17.15 -2.29
CA ASP A 127 -4.18 17.33 -3.65
C ASP A 127 -4.60 16.00 -4.29
N GLU A 128 -3.78 14.96 -4.15
CA GLU A 128 -4.09 13.59 -4.59
C GLU A 128 -5.27 13.02 -3.79
N TYR A 129 -5.29 13.25 -2.48
CA TYR A 129 -6.35 12.83 -1.57
C TYR A 129 -7.69 13.48 -1.94
N SER A 130 -7.68 14.79 -2.24
CA SER A 130 -8.87 15.51 -2.71
C SER A 130 -9.38 14.91 -4.02
N THR A 131 -8.49 14.66 -4.98
CA THR A 131 -8.81 14.02 -6.27
C THR A 131 -9.42 12.63 -6.08
N MET A 132 -8.86 11.81 -5.19
CA MET A 132 -9.36 10.47 -4.84
C MET A 132 -10.77 10.51 -4.21
N LEU A 133 -11.08 11.51 -3.36
CA LEU A 133 -12.41 11.65 -2.75
C LEU A 133 -13.48 12.04 -3.79
N GLU A 134 -13.10 12.74 -4.85
CA GLU A 134 -14.00 13.19 -5.92
C GLU A 134 -14.15 12.18 -7.07
N ALA A 135 -13.17 11.30 -7.27
CA ALA A 135 -13.19 10.26 -8.31
C ALA A 135 -14.49 9.44 -8.36
N ARG A 136 -15.08 9.31 -9.55
CA ARG A 136 -16.24 8.45 -9.85
C ARG A 136 -15.96 7.66 -11.14
N PRO A 137 -15.79 6.32 -11.11
CA PRO A 137 -15.79 5.45 -9.92
C PRO A 137 -14.63 5.76 -8.96
N LEU A 138 -14.70 5.24 -7.72
CA LEU A 138 -13.60 5.33 -6.76
C LEU A 138 -12.34 4.66 -7.34
N ALA A 139 -11.20 5.33 -7.22
CA ALA A 139 -9.90 4.87 -7.72
C ALA A 139 -8.81 5.00 -6.62
N PRO A 140 -7.87 4.05 -6.51
CA PRO A 140 -6.68 4.15 -5.64
C PRO A 140 -5.87 5.43 -5.88
N PRO A 141 -5.08 5.89 -4.89
CA PRO A 141 -4.13 6.97 -5.09
C PRO A 141 -3.03 6.53 -6.06
N THR A 142 -2.67 7.42 -6.98
CA THR A 142 -1.60 7.25 -7.96
C THR A 142 -0.26 7.81 -7.48
N ARG A 143 -0.30 8.74 -6.51
CA ARG A 143 0.86 9.40 -5.89
C ARG A 143 0.79 9.29 -4.36
N TRP A 144 1.95 9.15 -3.73
CA TRP A 144 2.09 9.23 -2.28
C TRP A 144 3.47 9.77 -1.91
N ASP A 145 3.57 10.33 -0.72
CA ASP A 145 4.84 10.60 -0.06
C ASP A 145 5.24 9.37 0.78
N PHE A 146 6.54 9.11 0.86
CA PHE A 146 7.11 8.04 1.69
C PHE A 146 8.12 8.64 2.68
N SER A 147 8.12 8.12 3.91
CA SER A 147 9.16 8.39 4.90
C SER A 147 9.49 7.14 5.70
N GLY A 148 10.72 7.05 6.21
CA GLY A 148 11.13 5.92 7.04
C GLY A 148 12.40 6.19 7.81
N SER A 149 12.60 5.52 8.94
CA SER A 149 13.76 5.73 9.83
C SER A 149 15.06 5.11 9.32
N LEU A 150 15.27 5.05 8.00
CA LEU A 150 16.29 4.19 7.37
C LEU A 150 16.76 4.70 6.00
N ASP A 151 16.95 6.02 5.92
CA ASP A 151 17.32 6.75 4.69
C ASP A 151 18.46 6.06 3.91
N PHE A 152 19.44 5.44 4.59
CA PHE A 152 20.57 4.76 3.95
C PHE A 152 20.19 3.55 3.05
N PHE A 153 19.30 2.64 3.47
CA PHE A 153 18.89 1.54 2.58
C PHE A 153 17.78 1.98 1.63
N TYR A 154 16.99 2.99 2.00
CA TYR A 154 15.94 3.50 1.11
C TYR A 154 16.53 4.32 -0.05
N ASP A 155 17.62 5.06 0.16
CA ASP A 155 18.42 5.65 -0.92
C ASP A 155 18.98 4.57 -1.84
N ALA A 156 19.47 3.44 -1.31
CA ALA A 156 19.91 2.32 -2.15
C ALA A 156 18.76 1.72 -2.97
N TYR A 157 17.57 1.54 -2.36
CA TYR A 157 16.34 1.09 -3.04
C TYR A 157 15.88 2.08 -4.12
N GLN A 158 15.75 3.37 -3.79
CA GLN A 158 15.34 4.39 -4.75
C GLN A 158 16.34 4.53 -5.90
N ASN A 159 17.64 4.50 -5.62
CA ASN A 159 18.67 4.57 -6.67
C ASN A 159 18.68 3.31 -7.56
N ALA A 160 18.45 2.12 -7.00
CA ALA A 160 18.28 0.89 -7.77
C ALA A 160 17.00 0.87 -8.62
N HIS A 161 15.95 1.58 -8.19
CA HIS A 161 14.65 1.64 -8.86
C HIS A 161 14.35 3.00 -9.53
N ARG A 162 15.38 3.80 -9.84
CA ARG A 162 15.26 4.99 -10.69
C ARG A 162 14.96 4.61 -12.15
N GLN A 163 13.68 4.36 -12.45
CA GLN A 163 13.11 4.86 -13.69
C GLN A 163 12.02 5.88 -13.35
N PRO A 164 12.19 7.18 -13.71
CA PRO A 164 11.08 8.11 -13.64
C PRO A 164 10.04 7.67 -14.68
N PHE A 165 8.77 7.59 -14.27
CA PHE A 165 7.68 7.34 -15.20
C PHE A 165 7.51 8.54 -16.14
N GLY A 166 8.20 8.47 -17.27
CA GLY A 166 8.08 9.34 -18.45
C GLY A 166 7.87 8.50 -19.71
N PRO A 167 7.63 9.10 -20.89
CA PRO A 167 7.33 8.35 -22.10
C PRO A 167 8.50 7.45 -22.51
N ARG A 168 8.18 6.27 -23.07
CA ARG A 168 9.17 5.27 -23.47
C ARG A 168 10.26 5.88 -24.36
N PRO A 169 11.54 5.51 -24.18
CA PRO A 169 12.56 5.76 -25.19
C PRO A 169 12.13 5.11 -26.52
N VAL A 170 12.14 5.88 -27.60
CA VAL A 170 12.08 5.32 -28.95
C VAL A 170 13.39 4.57 -29.15
N MET A 171 13.33 3.26 -29.44
CA MET A 171 14.54 2.50 -29.76
C MET A 171 15.20 3.12 -31.00
N PRO A 172 16.53 3.31 -31.00
CA PRO A 172 17.23 3.58 -32.25
C PRO A 172 17.03 2.38 -33.19
N PRO A 173 16.96 2.58 -34.51
CA PRO A 173 16.87 1.47 -35.46
C PRO A 173 18.09 0.55 -35.28
N PRO A 174 17.93 -0.78 -35.49
CA PRO A 174 19.02 -1.73 -35.32
C PRO A 174 20.18 -1.36 -36.25
N ALA A 175 21.40 -1.39 -35.72
CA ALA A 175 22.59 -1.15 -36.51
C ALA A 175 22.69 -2.22 -37.60
N THR A 176 22.78 -1.79 -38.87
CA THR A 176 23.13 -2.68 -39.97
C THR A 176 24.55 -3.19 -39.77
N GLU A 177 24.70 -4.49 -39.57
CA GLU A 177 25.99 -5.17 -39.64
C GLU A 177 26.54 -5.11 -41.08
N SER A 178 27.32 -4.07 -41.38
CA SER A 178 28.13 -4.01 -42.59
C SER A 178 29.52 -4.60 -42.32
N GLY A 179 29.62 -5.93 -42.46
CA GLY A 179 30.85 -6.69 -42.23
C GLY A 179 31.34 -7.43 -43.47
N LYS A 180 31.90 -6.71 -44.46
CA LYS A 180 33.01 -7.10 -45.36
C LYS A 180 33.26 -6.04 -46.44
#